data_AF-C6H7J5-F1
#
_entry.id   AF-C6H7J5-F1
#
_cell.length_a   1.000
_cell.length_b   1.000
_cell.length_c   1.000
_cell.angle_alpha   90.00
_cell.angle_beta   90.00
_cell.angle_gamma   90.00
#
_symmetry.space_group_name_H-M   'P 1'
#
loop_
_entity.id
_entity.type
_entity.pdbx_description
1 polymer ?
#
loop_
_entity_poly.entity_id
_entity_poly.type
_entity_poly.pdbx_seq_one_letter_code
_entity_poly.pdbx_strand_id
1 'polypeptide(L)'
;MHWLLSLHQMLALFSYTGLCFRADIRADSNRDGRVDLDGNTDVAHKLSSSNHAGAIFLANIGDTGQRCSKLALRGSPPSYEKLAACNDASDDIQRSDRYMAHLRTVPIPRLTLGAYGTVSVGDAAARKNVRIFRREGSEWLITQNDHKFTQNQLQLGLYLGIDATDTRRPGGWDGRVNVHFTVHDRGKISADSVKLRVAPILT
;
A
#
# COMPACT_ATOMS: atom_id res chain seq x y z
N MET A 1 -69.33 24.76 -3.13
CA MET A 1 -68.01 25.43 -3.10
C MET A 1 -67.60 25.57 -1.65
N HIS A 2 -66.30 25.51 -1.35
CA HIS A 2 -65.64 25.40 -0.03
C HIS A 2 -65.30 23.97 0.41
N TRP A 3 -64.14 23.51 -0.07
CA TRP A 3 -63.28 22.60 0.68
C TRP A 3 -62.17 23.44 1.32
N LEU A 4 -62.11 23.44 2.65
CA LEU A 4 -61.00 23.94 3.44
C LEU A 4 -59.98 22.80 3.59
N LEU A 5 -58.81 22.96 2.99
CA LEU A 5 -57.62 22.18 3.34
C LEU A 5 -56.48 23.14 3.61
N SER A 6 -56.16 23.31 4.89
CA SER A 6 -54.94 23.95 5.35
C SER A 6 -54.55 23.30 6.68
N LEU A 7 -53.48 22.49 6.68
CA LEU A 7 -52.31 22.69 7.53
C LEU A 7 -51.26 21.60 7.23
N HIS A 8 -50.12 22.04 6.70
CA HIS A 8 -48.78 21.65 7.15
C HIS A 8 -48.53 20.17 7.51
N GLN A 9 -48.24 19.35 6.50
CA GLN A 9 -47.22 18.30 6.63
C GLN A 9 -46.12 18.56 5.60
N MET A 10 -45.23 19.52 5.90
CA MET A 10 -43.88 19.50 5.34
C MET A 10 -43.18 18.27 5.91
N LEU A 11 -43.32 17.13 5.25
CA LEU A 11 -42.33 16.07 5.37
C LEU A 11 -41.02 16.65 4.84
N ALA A 12 -40.18 17.12 5.76
CA ALA A 12 -38.78 17.36 5.49
C ALA A 12 -38.17 16.01 5.08
N LEU A 13 -38.10 15.78 3.76
CA LEU A 13 -37.16 14.83 3.18
C LEU A 13 -35.77 15.32 3.58
N PHE A 14 -35.28 14.84 4.72
CA PHE A 14 -33.86 14.81 4.99
C PHE A 14 -33.26 13.96 3.87
N SER A 15 -32.84 14.64 2.80
CA SER A 15 -31.90 14.07 1.85
C SER A 15 -30.69 13.68 2.69
N TYR A 16 -30.57 12.40 3.01
CA TYR A 16 -29.33 11.82 3.49
C TYR A 16 -28.33 12.07 2.37
N THR A 17 -27.64 13.21 2.41
CA THR A 17 -26.36 13.36 1.74
C THR A 17 -25.45 12.36 2.43
N GLY A 18 -25.52 11.11 1.98
CA GLY A 18 -24.65 10.07 2.49
C GLY A 18 -23.25 10.55 2.19
N LEU A 19 -22.54 11.00 3.24
CA LEU A 19 -21.13 11.36 3.16
C LEU A 19 -20.42 10.20 2.46
N CYS A 20 -20.08 10.43 1.19
CA CYS A 20 -19.34 9.47 0.40
C CYS A 20 -17.90 9.59 0.88
N PHE A 21 -17.37 8.53 1.47
CA PHE A 21 -15.96 8.46 1.77
C PHE A 21 -15.20 8.09 0.49
N ARG A 22 -13.95 8.50 0.40
CA ARG A 22 -13.09 8.22 -0.76
C ARG A 22 -11.81 7.54 -0.27
N ALA A 23 -11.58 6.33 -0.77
CA ALA A 23 -10.27 5.70 -0.68
C ALA A 23 -9.28 6.48 -1.56
N ASP A 24 -8.10 6.77 -1.02
CA ASP A 24 -7.03 7.41 -1.77
C ASP A 24 -5.67 6.94 -1.24
N ILE A 25 -4.96 6.15 -2.05
CA ILE A 25 -3.61 5.66 -1.76
C ILE A 25 -2.58 6.36 -2.66
N ARG A 26 -1.49 6.84 -2.06
CA ARG A 26 -0.42 7.60 -2.70
C ARG A 26 0.91 6.87 -2.59
N ALA A 27 1.74 7.06 -3.60
CA ALA A 27 3.15 6.74 -3.63
C ALA A 27 3.85 7.84 -4.45
N ASP A 28 5.16 8.00 -4.27
CA ASP A 28 6.01 8.94 -4.99
C ASP A 28 6.04 8.61 -6.50
N SER A 29 5.04 9.10 -7.21
CA SER A 29 4.71 8.75 -8.59
C SER A 29 5.30 9.73 -9.59
N ASN A 30 5.66 10.92 -9.11
CA ASN A 30 6.46 11.91 -9.84
C ASN A 30 7.98 11.72 -9.62
N ARG A 31 8.39 10.87 -8.67
CA ARG A 31 9.79 10.46 -8.39
C ARG A 31 10.64 11.60 -7.83
N ASP A 32 10.08 12.42 -6.96
CA ASP A 32 10.80 13.51 -6.27
C ASP A 32 11.34 13.10 -4.88
N GLY A 33 11.09 11.85 -4.47
CA GLY A 33 11.51 11.28 -3.19
C GLY A 33 10.51 11.48 -2.06
N ARG A 34 9.32 12.05 -2.31
CA ARG A 34 8.30 12.32 -1.29
C ARG A 34 6.93 11.84 -1.76
N VAL A 35 6.09 11.46 -0.80
CA VAL A 35 4.68 11.14 -1.07
C VAL A 35 3.83 12.37 -0.73
N ASP A 36 3.19 12.95 -1.73
CA ASP A 36 2.30 14.10 -1.61
C ASP A 36 0.89 13.67 -1.19
N LEU A 37 0.45 14.16 -0.02
CA LEU A 37 -0.90 13.95 0.51
C LEU A 37 -1.78 15.19 0.41
N ASP A 38 -1.18 16.38 0.32
CA ASP A 38 -1.87 17.67 0.42
C ASP A 38 -2.18 18.25 -0.97
N GLY A 39 -1.32 17.96 -1.94
CA GLY A 39 -1.44 18.40 -3.32
C GLY A 39 -1.88 17.30 -4.27
N ASN A 40 -1.46 17.45 -5.53
CA ASN A 40 -1.85 16.56 -6.62
C ASN A 40 -0.67 16.01 -7.43
N THR A 41 0.57 16.22 -7.00
CA THR A 41 1.76 15.86 -7.79
C THR A 41 1.85 14.34 -8.00
N ASP A 42 1.43 13.57 -7.01
CA ASP A 42 1.35 12.11 -7.10
C ASP A 42 0.02 11.59 -7.69
N VAL A 43 -0.99 12.43 -7.88
CA VAL A 43 -2.28 11.97 -8.45
C VAL A 43 -2.14 11.58 -9.90
N ALA A 44 -1.53 12.45 -10.71
CA ALA A 44 -1.55 12.33 -12.16
C ALA A 44 -0.84 11.07 -12.66
N HIS A 45 0.14 10.59 -11.90
CA HIS A 45 1.06 9.54 -12.33
C HIS A 45 0.91 8.23 -11.57
N LYS A 46 0.09 8.15 -10.50
CA LYS A 46 -0.05 6.94 -9.67
C LYS A 46 -0.50 5.69 -10.42
N LEU A 47 -1.20 5.83 -11.55
CA LEU A 47 -1.64 4.69 -12.37
C LEU A 47 -0.75 4.44 -13.60
N SER A 48 0.32 5.21 -13.74
CA SER A 48 1.25 5.11 -14.87
C SER A 48 2.12 3.88 -14.75
N SER A 49 2.32 3.21 -15.88
CA SER A 49 3.26 2.09 -16.05
C SER A 49 4.44 2.45 -16.96
N SER A 50 4.54 3.74 -17.31
CA SER A 50 5.50 4.29 -18.27
C SER A 50 6.93 4.34 -17.71
N ASN A 51 7.90 4.64 -18.59
CA ASN A 51 9.28 4.82 -18.15
C ASN A 51 9.51 6.16 -17.42
N HIS A 52 8.67 7.17 -17.61
CA HIS A 52 8.87 8.52 -17.09
C HIS A 52 8.03 8.84 -15.83
N ALA A 53 7.03 8.02 -15.51
CA ALA A 53 6.09 8.27 -14.42
C ALA A 53 5.66 6.95 -13.75
N GLY A 54 5.13 7.06 -12.53
CA GLY A 54 4.77 5.93 -11.68
C GLY A 54 5.88 5.60 -10.70
N ALA A 55 5.48 5.15 -9.51
CA ALA A 55 6.38 4.96 -8.39
C ALA A 55 7.34 3.78 -8.60
N ILE A 56 8.51 3.90 -7.98
CA ILE A 56 9.56 2.88 -8.01
C ILE A 56 9.83 2.41 -6.58
N PHE A 57 10.13 1.13 -6.43
CA PHE A 57 10.56 0.55 -5.16
C PHE A 57 11.73 -0.40 -5.39
N LEU A 58 12.45 -0.72 -4.33
CA LEU A 58 13.65 -1.55 -4.42
C LEU A 58 13.36 -3.00 -4.04
N ALA A 59 14.11 -3.90 -4.66
CA ALA A 59 14.28 -5.22 -4.09
C ALA A 59 15.21 -5.08 -2.88
N ASN A 60 14.72 -5.41 -1.69
CA ASN A 60 15.50 -5.31 -0.46
C ASN A 60 16.37 -6.57 -0.29
N ILE A 61 17.23 -6.78 -1.31
CA ILE A 61 18.11 -7.95 -1.48
C ILE A 61 19.51 -7.73 -0.86
N GLY A 62 19.64 -6.76 0.06
CA GLY A 62 20.85 -6.51 0.83
C GLY A 62 21.01 -7.46 2.02
N ASP A 63 22.08 -7.26 2.79
CA ASP A 63 22.35 -7.99 4.05
C ASP A 63 22.64 -7.01 5.18
N THR A 64 21.62 -6.25 5.58
CA THR A 64 21.73 -5.27 6.66
C THR A 64 22.11 -5.97 7.96
N GLY A 65 23.15 -5.46 8.63
CA GLY A 65 23.69 -6.06 9.85
C GLY A 65 24.49 -7.36 9.64
N GLN A 66 24.76 -7.74 8.37
CA GLN A 66 25.56 -8.91 7.99
C GLN A 66 24.98 -10.24 8.52
N ARG A 67 23.65 -10.36 8.61
CA ARG A 67 22.98 -11.56 9.14
C ARG A 67 23.29 -12.77 8.27
N CYS A 68 23.10 -12.64 6.96
CA CYS A 68 23.32 -13.71 6.00
C CYS A 68 24.80 -14.08 5.90
N SER A 69 25.67 -13.08 5.87
CA SER A 69 27.12 -13.26 5.87
C SER A 69 27.60 -14.02 7.11
N LYS A 70 27.11 -13.65 8.31
CA LYS A 70 27.43 -14.35 9.56
C LYS A 70 26.92 -15.79 9.58
N LEU A 71 25.75 -16.07 8.99
CA LEU A 71 25.22 -17.42 8.86
C LEU A 71 26.05 -18.25 7.88
N ALA A 72 26.46 -17.68 6.75
CA ALA A 72 27.26 -18.35 5.74
C ALA A 72 28.66 -18.78 6.24
N LEU A 73 29.23 -18.03 7.18
CA LEU A 73 30.52 -18.35 7.80
C LEU A 73 30.42 -19.46 8.87
N ARG A 74 29.21 -19.91 9.22
CA ARG A 74 29.02 -21.00 10.18
C ARG A 74 29.01 -22.34 9.44
N GLY A 75 30.08 -23.11 9.60
CA GLY A 75 30.18 -24.47 9.07
C GLY A 75 30.60 -24.50 7.60
N SER A 76 30.10 -25.48 6.85
CA SER A 76 30.44 -25.65 5.44
C SER A 76 29.89 -24.48 4.61
N PRO A 77 30.66 -23.97 3.63
CA PRO A 77 30.20 -22.91 2.75
C PRO A 77 28.85 -23.24 2.10
N PRO A 78 27.83 -22.36 2.19
CA PRO A 78 26.57 -22.55 1.49
C PRO A 78 26.77 -22.49 -0.03
N SER A 79 25.84 -23.09 -0.77
CA SER A 79 25.80 -22.91 -2.23
C SER A 79 25.45 -21.46 -2.58
N TYR A 80 25.74 -21.05 -3.83
CA TYR A 80 25.39 -19.72 -4.31
C TYR A 80 23.89 -19.44 -4.24
N GLU A 81 23.05 -20.44 -4.46
CA GLU A 81 21.59 -20.33 -4.37
C GLU A 81 21.16 -20.04 -2.93
N LYS A 82 21.78 -20.71 -1.95
CA LYS A 82 21.50 -20.45 -0.52
C LYS A 82 21.96 -19.06 -0.09
N LEU A 83 23.09 -18.59 -0.62
CA LEU A 83 23.57 -17.22 -0.38
C LEU A 83 22.60 -16.19 -0.99
N ALA A 84 22.22 -16.36 -2.26
CA ALA A 84 21.31 -15.46 -2.95
C ALA A 84 19.91 -15.41 -2.31
N ALA A 85 19.44 -16.54 -1.76
CA ALA A 85 18.15 -16.63 -1.08
C ALA A 85 18.12 -15.94 0.30
N CYS A 86 19.29 -15.64 0.89
CA CYS A 86 19.36 -14.94 2.16
C CYS A 86 19.60 -13.44 1.93
N ASN A 87 18.61 -12.63 2.29
CA ASN A 87 18.67 -11.17 2.20
C ASN A 87 17.70 -10.52 3.19
N ASP A 88 17.66 -9.18 3.22
CA ASP A 88 16.83 -8.42 4.16
C ASP A 88 15.33 -8.70 4.00
N ALA A 89 14.87 -9.03 2.79
CA ALA A 89 13.49 -9.40 2.45
C ALA A 89 13.24 -10.91 2.36
N SER A 90 14.14 -11.76 2.86
CA SER A 90 13.97 -13.22 2.81
C SER A 90 12.84 -13.75 3.70
N ASP A 91 12.30 -12.92 4.60
CA ASP A 91 11.16 -13.21 5.47
C ASP A 91 10.32 -11.95 5.72
N ASP A 92 9.40 -12.00 6.68
CA ASP A 92 8.42 -10.96 6.95
C ASP A 92 8.89 -9.91 8.00
N ILE A 93 10.20 -9.84 8.29
CA ILE A 93 10.77 -8.83 9.20
C ILE A 93 11.44 -7.73 8.38
N GLN A 94 11.04 -6.47 8.61
CA GLN A 94 11.71 -5.32 8.01
C GLN A 94 13.08 -5.09 8.69
N ARG A 95 14.15 -5.06 7.89
CA ARG A 95 15.54 -4.87 8.34
C ARG A 95 16.23 -3.63 7.78
N SER A 96 15.73 -3.06 6.69
CA SER A 96 16.37 -1.95 5.99
C SER A 96 15.35 -0.88 5.55
N ASP A 97 14.60 -0.37 6.53
CA ASP A 97 13.50 0.58 6.27
C ASP A 97 13.95 1.88 5.59
N ARG A 98 15.22 2.27 5.73
CA ARG A 98 15.84 3.40 5.02
C ARG A 98 15.78 3.32 3.48
N TYR A 99 15.60 2.12 2.92
CA TYR A 99 15.53 1.89 1.46
C TYR A 99 14.11 1.52 1.00
N MET A 100 13.17 1.42 1.93
CA MET A 100 11.80 1.03 1.66
C MET A 100 11.04 2.18 0.99
N ALA A 101 10.29 1.88 -0.07
CA ALA A 101 9.42 2.88 -0.68
C ALA A 101 8.18 3.09 0.19
N HIS A 102 7.76 4.33 0.37
CA HIS A 102 6.60 4.65 1.19
C HIS A 102 5.30 4.64 0.39
N LEU A 103 4.24 4.12 1.00
CA LEU A 103 2.86 4.32 0.58
C LEU A 103 2.10 5.04 1.69
N ARG A 104 1.19 5.93 1.32
CA ARG A 104 0.38 6.70 2.27
C ARG A 104 -1.08 6.66 1.85
N THR A 105 -2.01 6.74 2.78
CA THR A 105 -3.41 7.02 2.42
C THR A 105 -3.82 8.40 2.89
N VAL A 106 -4.66 9.08 2.12
CA VAL A 106 -5.28 10.33 2.57
C VAL A 106 -6.21 10.01 3.75
N PRO A 107 -6.18 10.79 4.85
CA PRO A 107 -7.08 10.61 6.00
C PRO A 107 -8.57 10.65 5.60
N ILE A 108 -9.38 9.76 6.17
CA ILE A 108 -10.83 9.67 5.90
C ILE A 108 -11.62 10.03 7.18
N PRO A 109 -11.83 11.32 7.50
CA PRO A 109 -12.24 11.76 8.84
C PRO A 109 -13.63 11.32 9.29
N ARG A 110 -14.55 11.01 8.36
CA ARG A 110 -15.98 10.76 8.67
C ARG A 110 -16.42 9.32 8.38
N LEU A 111 -15.69 8.34 8.90
CA LEU A 111 -16.07 6.93 8.87
C LEU A 111 -16.90 6.54 10.11
N THR A 112 -17.84 5.61 9.94
CA THR A 112 -18.65 5.12 11.07
C THR A 112 -17.93 4.02 11.86
N LEU A 113 -18.38 3.82 13.10
CA LEU A 113 -17.88 2.72 13.94
C LEU A 113 -18.10 1.39 13.22
N GLY A 114 -17.03 0.59 13.09
CA GLY A 114 -17.04 -0.68 12.37
C GLY A 114 -16.64 -0.58 10.89
N ALA A 115 -16.38 0.64 10.36
CA ALA A 115 -15.70 0.77 9.09
C ALA A 115 -14.30 0.14 9.14
N TYR A 116 -13.89 -0.44 8.03
CA TYR A 116 -12.56 -1.05 7.91
C TYR A 116 -12.03 -0.92 6.49
N GLY A 117 -10.74 -1.13 6.32
CA GLY A 117 -10.09 -1.11 5.02
C GLY A 117 -9.04 -2.17 4.89
N THR A 118 -8.68 -2.50 3.66
CA THR A 118 -7.65 -3.48 3.33
C THR A 118 -6.68 -2.88 2.33
N VAL A 119 -5.43 -3.32 2.42
CA VAL A 119 -4.40 -3.04 1.42
C VAL A 119 -3.93 -4.38 0.87
N SER A 120 -3.98 -4.56 -0.45
CA SER A 120 -3.70 -5.85 -1.06
C SER A 120 -2.98 -5.76 -2.40
N VAL A 121 -2.28 -6.85 -2.74
CA VAL A 121 -1.72 -7.10 -4.07
C VAL A 121 -2.45 -8.32 -4.66
N GLY A 122 -3.17 -8.12 -5.76
CA GLY A 122 -4.03 -9.16 -6.35
C GLY A 122 -3.30 -10.14 -7.28
N ASP A 123 -2.27 -9.69 -7.99
CA ASP A 123 -1.49 -10.57 -8.88
C ASP A 123 -0.66 -11.57 -8.06
N ALA A 124 -0.79 -12.85 -8.37
CA ALA A 124 -0.17 -13.92 -7.58
C ALA A 124 1.35 -13.94 -7.71
N ALA A 125 1.91 -13.54 -8.86
CA ALA A 125 3.35 -13.46 -9.05
C ALA A 125 3.93 -12.29 -8.27
N ALA A 126 3.32 -11.10 -8.37
CA ALA A 126 3.70 -9.93 -7.60
C ALA A 126 3.53 -10.15 -6.09
N ARG A 127 2.42 -10.78 -5.65
CA ARG A 127 2.17 -10.99 -4.22
C ARG A 127 3.25 -11.83 -3.54
N LYS A 128 3.77 -12.85 -4.23
CA LYS A 128 4.90 -13.67 -3.74
C LYS A 128 6.19 -12.86 -3.58
N ASN A 129 6.40 -11.88 -4.46
CA ASN A 129 7.63 -11.09 -4.57
C ASN A 129 7.60 -9.74 -3.84
N VAL A 130 6.50 -9.42 -3.14
CA VAL A 130 6.31 -8.11 -2.50
C VAL A 130 6.01 -8.28 -1.02
N ARG A 131 6.51 -7.36 -0.20
CA ARG A 131 6.16 -7.21 1.22
C ARG A 131 5.66 -5.80 1.45
N ILE A 132 4.47 -5.68 2.03
CA ILE A 132 3.90 -4.41 2.47
C ILE A 132 3.96 -4.41 3.99
N PHE A 133 4.55 -3.38 4.57
CA PHE A 133 4.63 -3.17 6.01
C PHE A 133 3.73 -1.99 6.39
N ARG A 134 3.12 -2.06 7.57
CA ARG A 134 2.41 -0.92 8.17
C ARG A 134 3.23 -0.38 9.33
N ARG A 135 3.18 0.94 9.50
CA ARG A 135 3.80 1.60 10.64
C ARG A 135 2.85 1.57 11.84
N GLU A 136 3.33 1.04 12.95
CA GLU A 136 2.66 1.13 14.26
C GLU A 136 3.66 1.70 15.27
N GLY A 137 3.47 2.96 15.66
CA GLY A 137 4.46 3.69 16.44
C GLY A 137 5.82 3.76 15.73
N SER A 138 6.85 3.18 16.34
CA SER A 138 8.19 3.10 15.78
C SER A 138 8.47 1.81 14.98
N GLU A 139 7.52 0.87 14.93
CA GLU A 139 7.73 -0.46 14.36
C GLU A 139 7.11 -0.61 12.98
N TRP A 140 7.71 -1.49 12.17
CA TRP A 140 7.20 -1.92 10.87
C TRP A 140 6.71 -3.36 10.96
N LEU A 141 5.42 -3.57 10.74
CA LEU A 141 4.78 -4.88 10.84
C LEU A 141 4.26 -5.35 9.48
N ILE A 142 4.48 -6.61 9.14
CA ILE A 142 3.99 -7.18 7.88
C ILE A 142 2.48 -7.05 7.75
N THR A 143 2.00 -6.60 6.59
CA THR A 143 0.59 -6.43 6.26
C THR A 143 0.20 -7.49 5.24
N GLN A 144 -0.63 -8.43 5.68
CA GLN A 144 -1.24 -9.42 4.79
C GLN A 144 -2.42 -8.82 4.03
N ASN A 145 -2.79 -9.41 2.88
CA ASN A 145 -3.86 -8.89 2.02
C ASN A 145 -5.22 -8.81 2.73
N ASP A 146 -5.46 -9.67 3.72
CA ASP A 146 -6.68 -9.77 4.51
C ASP A 146 -6.63 -8.95 5.82
N HIS A 147 -5.51 -8.26 6.09
CA HIS A 147 -5.39 -7.40 7.25
C HIS A 147 -6.40 -6.25 7.17
N LYS A 148 -7.21 -6.11 8.23
CA LYS A 148 -8.23 -5.07 8.35
C LYS A 148 -7.70 -3.90 9.17
N PHE A 149 -7.49 -2.77 8.50
CA PHE A 149 -7.26 -1.49 9.15
C PHE A 149 -8.57 -0.97 9.74
N THR A 150 -8.51 -0.55 10.99
CA THR A 150 -9.66 -0.04 11.74
C THR A 150 -10.08 1.36 11.29
N GLN A 151 -11.33 1.73 11.56
CA GLN A 151 -11.84 3.09 11.32
C GLN A 151 -10.93 4.19 11.87
N ASN A 152 -10.40 4.06 13.09
CA ASN A 152 -9.48 5.06 13.67
C ASN A 152 -8.17 5.20 12.85
N GLN A 153 -7.61 4.09 12.39
CA GLN A 153 -6.40 4.13 11.55
C GLN A 153 -6.70 4.79 10.19
N LEU A 154 -7.84 4.47 9.58
CA LEU A 154 -8.26 5.08 8.31
C LEU A 154 -8.55 6.58 8.43
N GLN A 155 -9.11 7.00 9.58
CA GLN A 155 -9.33 8.41 9.88
C GLN A 155 -8.05 9.21 10.02
N LEU A 156 -6.97 8.59 10.50
CA LEU A 156 -5.65 9.21 10.60
C LEU A 156 -4.84 9.12 9.30
N GLY A 157 -5.24 8.22 8.40
CA GLY A 157 -4.45 7.85 7.23
C GLY A 157 -3.37 6.82 7.59
N LEU A 158 -3.10 5.91 6.67
CA LEU A 158 -2.12 4.84 6.84
C LEU A 158 -0.74 5.33 6.44
N TYR A 159 0.28 4.90 7.20
CA TYR A 159 1.67 4.97 6.79
C TYR A 159 2.18 3.55 6.57
N LEU A 160 2.51 3.25 5.33
CA LEU A 160 2.92 1.93 4.88
C LEU A 160 4.27 2.04 4.16
N GLY A 161 4.95 0.91 4.03
CA GLY A 161 6.09 0.78 3.16
C GLY A 161 6.05 -0.50 2.36
N ILE A 162 6.76 -0.52 1.24
CA ILE A 162 6.78 -1.63 0.30
C ILE A 162 8.21 -1.96 -0.13
N ASP A 163 8.54 -3.24 -0.03
CA ASP A 163 9.79 -3.84 -0.53
C ASP A 163 9.47 -4.97 -1.52
N ALA A 164 10.41 -5.23 -2.43
CA ALA A 164 10.43 -6.47 -3.19
C ALA A 164 11.39 -7.49 -2.57
N THR A 165 11.09 -8.78 -2.71
CA THR A 165 11.98 -9.88 -2.30
C THR A 165 12.92 -10.31 -3.43
N ASP A 166 12.66 -9.85 -4.65
CA ASP A 166 13.44 -10.16 -5.84
C ASP A 166 13.33 -9.02 -6.86
N THR A 167 14.20 -9.04 -7.86
CA THR A 167 14.14 -8.15 -9.02
C THR A 167 13.31 -8.78 -10.13
N ARG A 168 12.98 -8.01 -11.19
CA ARG A 168 12.32 -8.58 -12.37
C ARG A 168 13.19 -9.68 -12.99
N ARG A 169 12.58 -10.82 -13.37
CA ARG A 169 13.29 -11.93 -14.04
C ARG A 169 12.59 -12.35 -15.33
N PRO A 170 13.34 -12.70 -16.39
CA PRO A 170 12.75 -13.33 -17.57
C PRO A 170 11.96 -14.59 -17.20
N GLY A 171 10.75 -14.76 -17.73
CA GLY A 171 9.89 -15.92 -17.44
C GLY A 171 9.33 -15.97 -16.01
N GLY A 172 9.56 -14.92 -15.21
CA GLY A 172 9.04 -14.79 -13.84
C GLY A 172 8.16 -13.55 -13.69
N TRP A 173 8.23 -12.94 -12.51
CA TRP A 173 7.57 -11.67 -12.24
C TRP A 173 8.21 -10.54 -13.07
N ASP A 174 7.36 -9.75 -13.74
CA ASP A 174 7.78 -8.65 -14.63
C ASP A 174 8.22 -7.39 -13.87
N GLY A 175 8.16 -7.44 -12.54
CA GLY A 175 8.55 -6.36 -11.65
C GLY A 175 7.45 -5.32 -11.40
N ARG A 176 6.24 -5.50 -11.93
CA ARG A 176 5.13 -4.58 -11.74
C ARG A 176 4.24 -5.02 -10.58
N VAL A 177 3.79 -4.06 -9.78
CA VAL A 177 2.81 -4.30 -8.71
C VAL A 177 1.70 -3.27 -8.80
N ASN A 178 0.47 -3.72 -8.58
CA ASN A 178 -0.67 -2.85 -8.34
C ASN A 178 -1.11 -3.05 -6.88
N VAL A 179 -1.00 -2.00 -6.08
CA VAL A 179 -1.44 -2.00 -4.69
C VAL A 179 -2.84 -1.42 -4.63
N HIS A 180 -3.77 -2.21 -4.14
CA HIS A 180 -5.17 -1.84 -3.99
C HIS A 180 -5.45 -1.42 -2.55
N PHE A 181 -6.15 -0.31 -2.38
CA PHE A 181 -6.69 0.15 -1.10
C PHE A 181 -8.21 0.20 -1.19
N THR A 182 -8.88 -0.59 -0.35
CA THR A 182 -10.34 -0.70 -0.33
C THR A 182 -10.83 -0.34 1.05
N VAL A 183 -11.89 0.47 1.14
CA VAL A 183 -12.54 0.88 2.38
C VAL A 183 -14.01 0.48 2.34
N HIS A 184 -14.50 -0.07 3.44
CA HIS A 184 -15.88 -0.51 3.65
C HIS A 184 -16.49 0.30 4.80
N ASP A 185 -17.64 0.93 4.56
CA ASP A 185 -18.40 1.65 5.60
C ASP A 185 -19.90 1.63 5.26
N ARG A 186 -20.74 1.19 6.21
CA ARG A 186 -22.22 1.08 6.07
C ARG A 186 -22.69 0.43 4.76
N GLY A 187 -22.07 -0.68 4.37
CA GLY A 187 -22.43 -1.41 3.14
C GLY A 187 -21.98 -0.74 1.84
N LYS A 188 -21.32 0.41 1.91
CA LYS A 188 -20.67 1.06 0.76
C LYS A 188 -19.20 0.65 0.71
N ILE A 189 -18.65 0.70 -0.50
CA ILE A 189 -17.24 0.38 -0.79
C ILE A 189 -16.65 1.55 -1.58
N SER A 190 -15.45 1.98 -1.21
CA SER A 190 -14.61 2.87 -2.01
C SER A 190 -13.26 2.19 -2.22
N ALA A 191 -12.71 2.27 -3.42
CA ALA A 191 -11.45 1.65 -3.76
C ALA A 191 -10.60 2.58 -4.60
N ASP A 192 -9.29 2.46 -4.43
CA ASP A 192 -8.29 3.18 -5.20
C ASP A 192 -7.02 2.33 -5.30
N SER A 193 -6.10 2.70 -6.20
CA SER A 193 -4.88 1.92 -6.41
C SER A 193 -3.69 2.76 -6.83
N VAL A 194 -2.50 2.23 -6.61
CA VAL A 194 -1.24 2.80 -7.09
C VAL A 194 -0.39 1.71 -7.72
N LYS A 195 0.19 2.02 -8.87
CA LYS A 195 1.11 1.13 -9.58
C LYS A 195 2.53 1.49 -9.24
N LEU A 196 3.33 0.46 -8.97
CA LEU A 196 4.76 0.59 -8.77
C LEU A 196 5.53 -0.40 -9.64
N ARG A 197 6.82 -0.12 -9.83
CA ARG A 197 7.76 -1.02 -10.50
C ARG A 197 9.02 -1.20 -9.67
N VAL A 198 9.47 -2.44 -9.51
CA VAL A 198 10.75 -2.73 -8.86
C VAL A 198 11.89 -2.23 -9.73
N ALA A 199 12.90 -1.61 -9.12
CA ALA A 199 14.10 -1.20 -9.82
C ALA A 199 14.83 -2.41 -10.44
N PRO A 200 15.34 -2.30 -11.69
CA PRO A 200 16.15 -3.35 -12.28
C PRO A 200 17.57 -3.34 -11.74
N ILE A 201 18.29 -4.45 -11.96
CA ILE A 201 19.76 -4.47 -11.87
C ILE A 201 20.31 -3.80 -13.13
N LEU A 202 21.31 -2.93 -12.95
CA LEU A 202 22.07 -2.30 -14.04
C LEU A 202 23.45 -2.98 -14.10
N THR A 203 23.91 -3.26 -15.32
CA THR A 203 25.17 -3.98 -15.59
C THR A 203 25.96 -3.25 -16.65
#